data_AF-A0A1H4EFP0-F1
#
_entry.id   AF-A0A1H4EFP0-F1
#
_cell.length_a   1.000
_cell.length_b   1.000
_cell.length_c   1.000
_cell.angle_alpha   90.00
_cell.angle_beta   90.00
_cell.angle_gamma   90.00
#
_symmetry.space_group_name_H-M   'P 1'
#
loop_
_entity.id
_entity.type
_entity.pdbx_description
1 polymer ?
#
loop_
_entity_poly.entity_id
_entity_poly.type
_entity_poly.pdbx_seq_one_letter_code
_entity_poly.pdbx_strand_id
1 'polypeptide(L)'
;MLSIAVFTLLASLTAEDFTPQQLSLLQVAVNTERLNQQLTDGYVNCQQSASALQWEHLHQELETFPALSMIEQTLGIPIESYRGFVYTIALQPSRNVSIWQSRELACDDQDAWEQVFRDYREAYFALELSSPLEQSFADTLALRVQGQDLQRQRYQLLIENSNSIAIASVVAKSQLTAIEQANYLHLDYQSDYIFRSQKGWKHYPPLFLGMHRYLSAAELADDSQQWLIFLDHQQHFISAVPLTEARSYLELLGPEHWSFDRHGNLTRNP
;
A
#
# COMPACT_ATOMS: atom_id res chain seq x y z
N MET A 1 5.23 1.29 23.62
CA MET A 1 6.09 1.60 22.45
C MET A 1 5.44 1.05 21.19
N LEU A 2 4.32 1.64 20.74
CA LEU A 2 3.60 1.20 19.53
C LEU A 2 3.59 2.27 18.41
N SER A 3 4.12 3.48 18.64
CA SER A 3 3.80 4.63 17.77
C SER A 3 4.56 4.69 16.44
N ILE A 4 5.74 4.09 16.28
CA ILE A 4 6.52 4.27 15.04
C ILE A 4 6.21 3.19 14.00
N ALA A 5 6.00 1.94 14.43
CA ALA A 5 5.69 0.83 13.54
C ALA A 5 4.31 0.96 12.86
N VAL A 6 3.34 1.59 13.56
CA VAL A 6 1.98 1.82 13.04
C VAL A 6 2.01 2.81 11.86
N PHE A 7 2.81 3.88 11.93
CA PHE A 7 2.84 4.91 10.88
C PHE A 7 3.42 4.44 9.54
N THR A 8 4.45 3.58 9.55
CA THR A 8 5.00 3.01 8.29
C THR A 8 4.11 1.92 7.69
N LEU A 9 3.30 1.23 8.50
CA LEU A 9 2.37 0.21 7.99
C LEU A 9 1.18 0.83 7.25
N LEU A 10 0.71 1.99 7.70
CA LEU A 10 -0.43 2.70 7.13
C LEU A 10 -0.26 2.99 5.63
N ALA A 11 0.96 3.15 5.12
CA ALA A 11 1.23 3.41 3.71
C ALA A 11 1.07 2.18 2.79
N SER A 12 1.03 0.97 3.35
CA SER A 12 0.92 -0.30 2.62
C SER A 12 -0.47 -0.93 2.68
N LEU A 13 -1.40 -0.30 3.41
CA LEU A 13 -2.77 -0.78 3.53
C LEU A 13 -3.58 -0.39 2.30
N THR A 14 -4.44 -1.30 1.89
CA THR A 14 -5.40 -1.11 0.81
C THR A 14 -6.79 -1.49 1.30
N ALA A 15 -7.84 -1.04 0.61
CA ALA A 15 -9.20 -1.43 0.93
C ALA A 15 -9.44 -2.95 0.84
N GLU A 16 -8.61 -3.69 0.10
CA GLU A 16 -8.71 -5.16 -0.01
C GLU A 16 -8.34 -5.88 1.28
N ASP A 17 -7.64 -5.19 2.18
CA ASP A 17 -7.20 -5.76 3.44
C ASP A 17 -8.30 -5.80 4.50
N PHE A 18 -9.47 -5.23 4.19
CA PHE A 18 -10.59 -5.08 5.12
C PHE A 18 -11.85 -5.76 4.59
N THR A 19 -12.69 -6.22 5.52
CA THR A 19 -13.97 -6.83 5.19
C THR A 19 -14.95 -5.76 4.66
N PRO A 20 -15.97 -6.16 3.87
CA PRO A 20 -16.99 -5.23 3.40
C PRO A 20 -17.71 -4.47 4.54
N GLN A 21 -17.90 -5.13 5.69
CA GLN A 21 -18.51 -4.53 6.87
C GLN A 21 -17.59 -3.47 7.50
N GLN A 22 -16.28 -3.75 7.59
CA GLN A 22 -15.29 -2.76 8.03
C GLN A 22 -15.27 -1.55 7.09
N LEU A 23 -15.25 -1.76 5.78
CA LEU A 23 -15.26 -0.67 4.80
C LEU A 23 -16.56 0.17 4.88
N SER A 24 -17.70 -0.49 5.06
CA SER A 24 -18.99 0.20 5.26
C SER A 24 -18.98 1.03 6.53
N LEU A 25 -18.44 0.51 7.64
CA LEU A 25 -18.34 1.24 8.89
C LEU A 25 -17.38 2.43 8.79
N LEU A 26 -16.24 2.23 8.10
CA LEU A 26 -15.29 3.29 7.81
C LEU A 26 -15.93 4.41 6.97
N GLN A 27 -16.76 4.06 5.98
CA GLN A 27 -17.48 5.04 5.17
C GLN A 27 -18.43 5.88 6.02
N VAL A 28 -19.20 5.26 6.92
CA VAL A 28 -20.08 5.99 7.84
C VAL A 28 -19.24 6.92 8.72
N ALA A 29 -18.12 6.45 9.26
CA ALA A 29 -17.23 7.26 10.10
C ALA A 29 -16.68 8.49 9.36
N VAL A 30 -16.21 8.32 8.12
CA VAL A 30 -15.71 9.42 7.29
C VAL A 30 -16.81 10.42 6.97
N ASN A 31 -18.03 9.95 6.69
CA ASN A 31 -19.15 10.84 6.43
C ASN A 31 -19.54 11.63 7.69
N THR A 32 -19.59 10.99 8.85
CA THR A 32 -19.84 11.67 10.14
C THR A 32 -18.78 12.73 10.44
N GLU A 33 -17.49 12.43 10.23
CA GLU A 33 -16.41 13.42 10.43
C GLU A 33 -16.59 14.61 9.48
N ARG A 34 -16.86 14.35 8.18
CA ARG A 34 -17.03 15.41 7.18
C ARG A 34 -18.22 16.30 7.45
N LEU A 35 -19.35 15.72 7.83
CA LEU A 35 -20.56 16.47 8.18
C LEU A 35 -20.33 17.33 9.44
N ASN A 36 -19.69 16.76 10.47
CA ASN A 36 -19.30 17.50 11.67
C ASN A 36 -18.36 18.67 11.34
N GLN A 37 -17.35 18.42 10.49
CA GLN A 37 -16.42 19.46 10.04
C GLN A 37 -17.14 20.55 9.25
N GLN A 38 -18.04 20.19 8.33
CA GLN A 38 -18.79 21.16 7.54
C GLN A 38 -19.66 22.08 8.41
N LEU A 39 -20.35 21.53 9.43
CA LEU A 39 -21.13 22.32 10.39
C LEU A 39 -20.24 23.24 11.24
N THR A 40 -19.08 22.72 11.68
CA THR A 40 -18.11 23.48 12.49
C THR A 40 -17.54 24.65 11.68
N ASP A 41 -17.07 24.39 10.46
CA ASP A 41 -16.50 25.38 9.57
C ASP A 41 -17.55 26.43 9.16
N GLY A 42 -18.78 25.97 8.86
CA GLY A 42 -19.91 26.87 8.59
C GLY A 42 -20.19 27.81 9.76
N TYR A 43 -20.11 27.33 11.00
CA TYR A 43 -20.48 28.12 12.17
C TYR A 43 -19.44 29.19 12.42
N VAL A 44 -18.16 28.81 12.35
CA VAL A 44 -17.03 29.74 12.43
C VAL A 44 -17.14 30.84 11.36
N ASN A 45 -17.52 30.48 10.14
CA ASN A 45 -17.68 31.44 9.04
C ASN A 45 -18.88 32.38 9.25
N CYS A 46 -19.94 31.92 9.92
CA CYS A 46 -21.17 32.67 10.12
C CYS A 46 -21.30 33.36 11.48
N GLN A 47 -20.32 33.21 12.38
CA GLN A 47 -20.37 33.72 13.75
C GLN A 47 -20.51 35.25 13.83
N GLN A 48 -20.05 36.00 12.82
CA GLN A 48 -20.15 37.47 12.77
C GLN A 48 -21.37 37.97 11.97
N SER A 49 -22.19 37.07 11.45
CA SER A 49 -23.36 37.42 10.63
C SER A 49 -24.56 37.81 11.50
N ALA A 50 -25.53 38.50 10.90
CA ALA A 50 -26.79 38.85 11.58
C ALA A 50 -27.61 37.60 12.00
N SER A 51 -27.36 36.45 11.37
CA SER A 51 -27.98 35.15 11.66
C SER A 51 -27.18 34.31 12.67
N ALA A 52 -26.09 34.81 13.25
CA ALA A 52 -25.25 34.05 14.19
C ALA A 52 -26.04 33.41 15.36
N LEU A 53 -27.04 34.13 15.89
CA LEU A 53 -27.91 33.62 16.96
C LEU A 53 -28.77 32.43 16.53
N GLN A 54 -29.09 32.30 15.25
CA GLN A 54 -29.85 31.17 14.71
C GLN A 54 -29.01 29.89 14.69
N TRP A 55 -27.69 30.03 14.43
CA TRP A 55 -26.76 28.91 14.32
C TRP A 55 -26.15 28.47 15.64
N GLU A 56 -26.14 29.35 16.64
CA GLU A 56 -25.70 29.06 18.00
C GLU A 56 -26.43 27.84 18.60
N HIS A 57 -27.74 27.70 18.36
CA HIS A 57 -28.51 26.56 18.85
C HIS A 57 -28.05 25.23 18.23
N LEU A 58 -27.88 25.19 16.90
CA LEU A 58 -27.40 24.00 16.19
C LEU A 58 -25.96 23.66 16.57
N HIS A 59 -25.12 24.67 16.81
CA HIS A 59 -23.76 24.47 17.27
C HIS A 59 -23.71 23.86 18.68
N GLN A 60 -24.53 24.35 19.62
CA GLN A 60 -24.66 23.76 20.95
C GLN A 60 -25.18 22.31 20.89
N GLU A 61 -26.14 22.03 19.98
CA GLU A 61 -26.61 20.67 19.77
C GLU A 61 -25.50 19.78 19.17
N LEU A 62 -24.65 20.31 18.27
CA LEU A 62 -23.50 19.59 17.72
C LEU A 62 -22.53 19.11 18.82
N GLU A 63 -22.31 19.92 19.86
CA GLU A 63 -21.46 19.55 21.01
C GLU A 63 -21.99 18.33 21.79
N THR A 64 -23.30 18.06 21.74
CA THR A 64 -23.90 16.88 22.37
C THR A 64 -23.62 15.57 21.62
N PHE A 65 -23.16 15.67 20.37
CA PHE A 65 -22.80 14.55 19.52
C PHE A 65 -21.28 14.59 19.25
N PRO A 66 -20.42 14.04 20.12
CA PRO A 66 -18.97 14.13 19.94
C PRO A 66 -18.48 13.17 18.85
N ALA A 67 -18.55 13.59 17.58
CA ALA A 67 -18.21 12.78 16.40
C ALA A 67 -16.87 12.04 16.53
N LEU A 68 -15.81 12.77 16.90
CA LEU A 68 -14.46 12.20 16.97
C LEU A 68 -14.34 11.12 18.04
N SER A 69 -14.98 11.31 19.20
CA SER A 69 -14.97 10.31 20.27
C SER A 69 -15.77 9.06 19.87
N MET A 70 -16.92 9.25 19.23
CA MET A 70 -17.71 8.14 18.70
C MET A 70 -16.92 7.34 17.66
N ILE A 71 -16.26 8.03 16.72
CA ILE A 71 -15.43 7.40 15.69
C ILE A 71 -14.29 6.58 16.32
N GLU A 72 -13.57 7.14 17.30
CA GLU A 72 -12.49 6.43 17.99
C GLU A 72 -13.00 5.18 18.73
N GLN A 73 -14.14 5.29 19.42
CA GLN A 73 -14.76 4.16 20.13
C GLN A 73 -15.22 3.06 19.17
N THR A 74 -15.90 3.44 18.08
CA THR A 74 -16.47 2.50 17.12
C THR A 74 -15.41 1.79 16.28
N LEU A 75 -14.36 2.51 15.85
CA LEU A 75 -13.31 1.93 15.01
C LEU A 75 -12.19 1.27 15.83
N GLY A 76 -12.03 1.65 17.10
CA GLY A 76 -10.91 1.20 17.94
C GLY A 76 -9.55 1.70 17.43
N ILE A 77 -9.55 2.79 16.66
CA ILE A 77 -8.35 3.44 16.11
C ILE A 77 -8.17 4.78 16.82
N PRO A 78 -7.00 5.06 17.40
CA PRO A 78 -6.74 6.36 18.01
C PRO A 78 -6.95 7.50 17.01
N ILE A 79 -7.60 8.59 17.44
CA ILE A 79 -8.01 9.67 16.52
C ILE A 79 -6.81 10.31 15.79
N GLU A 80 -5.65 10.37 16.45
CA GLU A 80 -4.41 10.88 15.86
C GLU A 80 -3.90 10.05 14.67
N SER A 81 -4.26 8.77 14.63
CA SER A 81 -3.92 7.84 13.54
C SER A 81 -5.04 7.70 12.52
N TYR A 82 -6.27 8.09 12.88
CA TYR A 82 -7.47 7.95 12.06
C TYR A 82 -7.37 8.67 10.72
N ARG A 83 -6.91 9.93 10.71
CA ARG A 83 -6.83 10.72 9.46
C ARG A 83 -5.84 10.14 8.44
N GLY A 84 -4.68 9.66 8.92
CA GLY A 84 -3.72 8.95 8.07
C GLY A 84 -4.30 7.64 7.52
N PHE A 85 -5.01 6.89 8.36
CA PHE A 85 -5.69 5.66 7.98
C PHE A 85 -6.78 5.88 6.92
N VAL A 86 -7.65 6.88 7.11
CA VAL A 86 -8.69 7.28 6.16
C VAL A 86 -8.10 7.70 4.82
N TYR A 87 -7.03 8.50 4.83
CA TYR A 87 -6.37 8.94 3.60
C TYR A 87 -5.83 7.76 2.79
N THR A 88 -5.23 6.76 3.45
CA THR A 88 -4.71 5.59 2.74
C THR A 88 -5.80 4.65 2.24
N ILE A 89 -6.94 4.52 2.93
CA ILE A 89 -7.93 3.45 2.63
C ILE A 89 -9.20 3.98 1.97
N ALA A 90 -9.79 5.06 2.47
CA ALA A 90 -11.10 5.55 2.05
C ALA A 90 -11.04 6.59 0.91
N LEU A 91 -9.93 7.32 0.77
CA LEU A 91 -9.76 8.37 -0.23
C LEU A 91 -9.02 7.92 -1.51
N GLN A 92 -8.73 6.62 -1.67
CA GLN A 92 -8.13 6.12 -2.90
C GLN A 92 -9.13 6.23 -4.07
N PRO A 93 -8.70 6.74 -5.24
CA PRO A 93 -9.57 7.08 -6.36
C PRO A 93 -10.25 5.87 -7.07
N SER A 94 -10.01 4.63 -6.62
CA SER A 94 -10.40 3.41 -7.33
C SER A 94 -11.63 2.66 -6.79
N ARG A 95 -12.35 3.12 -5.75
CA ARG A 95 -13.48 2.35 -5.19
C ARG A 95 -14.70 3.12 -4.66
N ASN A 96 -15.82 2.37 -4.64
CA ASN A 96 -17.23 2.66 -4.31
C ASN A 96 -17.52 3.23 -2.91
N VAL A 97 -16.65 4.05 -2.32
CA VAL A 97 -16.99 4.77 -1.09
C VAL A 97 -17.71 6.05 -1.50
N SER A 98 -19.03 6.08 -1.35
CA SER A 98 -19.82 7.31 -1.52
C SER A 98 -19.54 8.23 -0.34
N ILE A 99 -18.51 9.06 -0.49
CA ILE A 99 -18.15 10.03 0.53
C ILE A 99 -19.00 11.27 0.35
N TRP A 100 -19.54 11.79 1.46
CA TRP A 100 -20.26 13.05 1.48
C TRP A 100 -19.42 14.15 0.82
N GLN A 101 -20.02 14.82 -0.16
CA GLN A 101 -19.41 15.97 -0.82
C GLN A 101 -19.78 17.22 -0.04
N SER A 102 -18.79 17.85 0.56
CA SER A 102 -19.00 19.09 1.30
C SER A 102 -19.53 20.17 0.37
N ARG A 103 -20.59 20.85 0.80
CA ARG A 103 -21.06 22.10 0.19
C ARG A 103 -20.72 23.26 1.11
N GLU A 104 -20.47 24.43 0.54
CA GLU A 104 -20.35 25.64 1.35
C GLU A 104 -21.71 25.96 1.99
N LEU A 105 -21.71 26.26 3.29
CA LEU A 105 -22.91 26.65 4.03
C LEU A 105 -22.99 28.17 4.07
N ALA A 106 -23.95 28.73 3.33
CA ALA A 106 -24.23 30.16 3.36
C ALA A 106 -24.91 30.53 4.70
N CYS A 107 -24.61 31.73 5.22
CA CYS A 107 -25.09 32.14 6.54
C CYS A 107 -26.59 32.46 6.59
N ASP A 108 -27.24 32.62 5.44
CA ASP A 108 -28.66 32.91 5.27
C ASP A 108 -29.47 31.71 4.76
N ASP A 109 -28.84 30.55 4.55
CA ASP A 109 -29.47 29.34 4.00
C ASP A 109 -29.90 28.36 5.11
N GLN A 110 -31.03 28.66 5.74
CA GLN A 110 -31.65 27.83 6.80
C GLN A 110 -31.82 26.37 6.42
N ASP A 111 -32.40 26.12 5.24
CA ASP A 111 -32.69 24.77 4.79
C ASP A 111 -31.40 23.97 4.59
N ALA A 112 -30.33 24.61 4.11
CA ALA A 112 -29.07 23.91 3.93
C ALA A 112 -28.42 23.48 5.26
N TRP A 113 -28.47 24.34 6.26
CA TRP A 113 -27.97 24.08 7.60
C TRP A 113 -28.74 22.95 8.29
N GLU A 114 -30.07 23.04 8.31
CA GLU A 114 -30.93 22.02 8.91
C GLU A 114 -30.77 20.66 8.22
N GLN A 115 -30.61 20.65 6.90
CA GLN A 115 -30.35 19.42 6.14
C GLN A 115 -29.01 18.79 6.53
N VAL A 116 -27.91 19.56 6.55
CA VAL A 116 -26.59 19.02 6.92
C VAL A 116 -26.59 18.53 8.37
N PHE A 117 -27.29 19.23 9.27
CA PHE A 117 -27.42 18.81 10.66
C PHE A 117 -28.24 17.51 10.82
N ARG A 118 -29.32 17.35 10.04
CA ARG A 118 -30.07 16.09 9.97
C ARG A 118 -29.20 14.94 9.44
N ASP A 119 -28.49 15.16 8.34
CA ASP A 119 -27.61 14.15 7.75
C ASP A 119 -26.50 13.75 8.73
N TYR A 120 -25.96 14.73 9.46
CA TYR A 120 -24.99 14.50 10.54
C TYR A 120 -25.56 13.60 11.63
N ARG A 121 -26.76 13.90 12.14
CA ARG A 121 -27.40 13.08 13.17
C ARG A 121 -27.66 11.66 12.68
N GLU A 122 -28.15 11.49 11.46
CA GLU A 122 -28.36 10.16 10.87
C GLU A 122 -27.06 9.36 10.79
N ALA A 123 -25.96 9.98 10.33
CA ALA A 123 -24.65 9.34 10.27
C ALA A 123 -24.08 9.02 11.66
N TYR A 124 -24.27 9.91 12.64
CA TYR A 124 -23.87 9.68 14.03
C TYR A 124 -24.63 8.49 14.64
N PHE A 125 -25.96 8.44 14.48
CA PHE A 125 -26.75 7.31 14.97
C PHE A 125 -26.40 5.99 14.26
N ALA A 126 -26.08 6.04 12.98
CA ALA A 126 -25.60 4.86 12.26
C ALA A 126 -24.27 4.32 12.84
N LEU A 127 -23.37 5.20 13.30
CA LEU A 127 -22.17 4.78 14.04
C LEU A 127 -22.52 4.20 15.41
N GLU A 128 -23.41 4.85 16.16
CA GLU A 128 -23.82 4.40 17.49
C GLU A 128 -24.48 3.01 17.45
N LEU A 129 -25.30 2.76 16.43
CA LEU A 129 -26.00 1.50 16.23
C LEU A 129 -25.16 0.42 15.53
N SER A 130 -23.93 0.76 15.11
CA SER A 130 -23.08 -0.21 14.45
C SER A 130 -22.76 -1.37 15.41
N SER A 131 -23.02 -2.60 14.96
CA SER A 131 -22.72 -3.78 15.76
C SER A 131 -21.20 -3.93 15.92
N PRO A 132 -20.73 -4.48 17.05
CA PRO A 132 -19.31 -4.78 17.23
C PRO A 132 -18.83 -5.66 16.07
N LEU A 133 -17.75 -5.24 15.43
CA LEU A 133 -17.15 -5.98 14.33
C LEU A 133 -16.67 -7.35 14.83
N GLU A 134 -16.94 -8.42 14.07
CA GLU A 134 -16.41 -9.76 14.36
C GLU A 134 -14.87 -9.79 14.36
N GLN A 135 -14.27 -8.92 13.55
CA GLN A 135 -12.84 -8.68 13.51
C GLN A 135 -12.60 -7.18 13.56
N SER A 136 -11.93 -6.69 14.61
CA SER A 136 -11.67 -5.26 14.74
C SER A 136 -10.64 -4.78 13.71
N PHE A 137 -10.60 -3.48 13.47
CA PHE A 137 -9.54 -2.87 12.68
C PHE A 137 -8.16 -3.12 13.31
N ALA A 138 -8.07 -3.09 14.65
CA ALA A 138 -6.83 -3.37 15.38
C ALA A 138 -6.35 -4.82 15.15
N ASP A 139 -7.24 -5.80 15.13
CA ASP A 139 -6.89 -7.21 14.87
C ASP A 139 -6.37 -7.38 13.44
N THR A 140 -7.02 -6.72 12.48
CA THR A 140 -6.63 -6.74 11.06
C THR A 140 -5.24 -6.13 10.87
N LEU A 141 -4.98 -4.99 11.53
CA LEU A 141 -3.68 -4.33 11.55
C LEU A 141 -2.61 -5.23 12.18
N ALA A 142 -2.90 -5.86 13.32
CA ALA A 142 -1.96 -6.75 14.01
C ALA A 142 -1.57 -7.97 13.16
N LEU A 143 -2.54 -8.58 12.47
CA LEU A 143 -2.29 -9.69 11.55
C LEU A 143 -1.41 -9.26 10.37
N ARG A 144 -1.59 -8.04 9.86
CA ARG A 144 -0.76 -7.49 8.77
C ARG A 144 0.67 -7.23 9.24
N VAL A 145 0.86 -6.65 10.44
CA VAL A 145 2.19 -6.46 11.03
C VAL A 145 2.90 -7.81 11.13
N GLN A 146 2.23 -8.81 11.70
CA GLN A 146 2.80 -10.14 11.88
C GLN A 146 3.13 -10.83 10.54
N GLY A 147 2.26 -10.68 9.54
CA GLY A 147 2.48 -11.20 8.20
C GLY A 147 3.67 -10.54 7.48
N GLN A 148 3.79 -9.21 7.59
CA GLN A 148 4.91 -8.46 7.01
C GLN A 148 6.22 -8.79 7.71
N ASP A 149 6.25 -8.93 9.03
CA ASP A 149 7.46 -9.33 9.77
C ASP A 149 7.92 -10.73 9.37
N LEU A 150 6.98 -11.68 9.22
CA LEU A 150 7.30 -13.04 8.79
C LEU A 150 7.78 -13.09 7.33
N GLN A 151 7.19 -12.28 6.45
CA GLN A 151 7.70 -12.12 5.09
C GLN A 151 9.09 -11.49 5.07
N ARG A 152 9.33 -10.44 5.85
CA ARG A 152 10.63 -9.77 5.95
C ARG A 152 11.72 -10.72 6.45
N GLN A 153 11.42 -11.55 7.45
CA GLN A 153 12.34 -12.58 7.94
C GLN A 153 12.65 -13.62 6.84
N ARG A 154 11.64 -14.05 6.07
CA ARG A 154 11.88 -14.94 4.91
C ARG A 154 12.77 -14.28 3.86
N TYR A 155 12.58 -12.98 3.62
CA TYR A 155 13.38 -12.22 2.65
C TYR A 155 14.83 -12.07 3.12
N GLN A 156 15.04 -11.76 4.39
CA GLN A 156 16.38 -11.71 4.99
C GLN A 156 17.10 -13.05 4.89
N LEU A 157 16.44 -14.15 5.24
CA LEU A 157 17.03 -15.49 5.09
C LEU A 157 17.37 -15.81 3.64
N LEU A 158 16.51 -15.47 2.68
CA LEU A 158 16.81 -15.69 1.27
C LEU A 158 18.01 -14.85 0.82
N ILE A 159 18.06 -13.57 1.22
CA ILE A 159 19.20 -12.70 0.92
C ILE A 159 20.46 -13.27 1.56
N GLU A 160 20.46 -13.63 2.85
CA GLU A 160 21.60 -14.16 3.59
C GLU A 160 22.16 -15.44 2.95
N ASN A 161 21.29 -16.38 2.60
CA ASN A 161 21.66 -17.65 1.97
C ASN A 161 22.08 -17.51 0.50
N SER A 162 21.86 -16.36 -0.12
CA SER A 162 22.28 -16.10 -1.49
C SER A 162 23.72 -15.59 -1.53
N ASN A 163 24.54 -16.18 -2.39
CA ASN A 163 25.89 -15.72 -2.69
C ASN A 163 25.89 -14.57 -3.71
N SER A 164 24.99 -14.66 -4.69
CA SER A 164 24.83 -13.67 -5.76
C SER A 164 23.35 -13.33 -5.91
N ILE A 165 23.04 -12.05 -6.08
CA ILE A 165 21.66 -11.58 -6.30
C ILE A 165 21.68 -10.62 -7.48
N ALA A 166 20.71 -10.73 -8.39
CA ALA A 166 20.66 -9.88 -9.57
C ALA A 166 19.25 -9.50 -9.99
N ILE A 167 19.14 -8.31 -10.59
CA ILE A 167 18.01 -8.02 -11.47
C ILE A 167 18.36 -8.56 -12.85
N ALA A 168 17.46 -9.35 -13.41
CA ALA A 168 17.59 -9.92 -14.75
C ALA A 168 16.31 -9.71 -15.57
N SER A 169 16.48 -9.38 -16.84
CA SER A 169 15.40 -9.36 -17.83
C SER A 169 15.24 -10.72 -18.50
N VAL A 170 14.01 -11.14 -18.82
CA VAL A 170 13.77 -12.38 -19.57
C VAL A 170 13.83 -12.09 -21.07
N VAL A 171 14.65 -12.84 -21.82
CA VAL A 171 14.84 -12.68 -23.27
C VAL A 171 14.62 -14.02 -23.94
N ALA A 172 13.84 -14.06 -25.03
CA ALA A 172 13.66 -15.26 -25.82
C ALA A 172 14.95 -15.59 -26.60
N LYS A 173 15.36 -16.88 -26.62
CA LYS A 173 16.56 -17.33 -27.36
C LYS A 173 16.51 -16.99 -28.85
N SER A 174 15.31 -16.99 -29.43
CA SER A 174 15.09 -16.62 -30.84
C SER A 174 15.49 -15.18 -31.18
N GLN A 175 15.65 -14.31 -30.17
CA GLN A 175 16.08 -12.93 -30.34
C GLN A 175 17.60 -12.76 -30.24
N LEU A 176 18.35 -13.81 -29.91
CA LEU A 176 19.80 -13.77 -29.70
C LEU A 176 20.53 -14.59 -30.78
N THR A 177 21.67 -14.09 -31.23
CA THR A 177 22.60 -14.83 -32.10
C THR A 177 23.25 -16.00 -31.36
N ALA A 178 23.76 -17.00 -32.09
CA ALA A 178 24.46 -18.14 -31.48
C ALA A 178 25.70 -17.71 -30.66
N ILE A 179 26.40 -16.66 -31.09
CA ILE A 179 27.55 -16.09 -30.38
C ILE A 179 27.10 -15.43 -29.09
N GLU A 180 26.02 -14.66 -29.12
CA GLU A 180 25.45 -14.07 -27.91
C GLU A 180 25.01 -15.16 -26.95
N GLN A 181 24.28 -16.18 -27.42
CA GLN A 181 23.84 -17.30 -26.61
C GLN A 181 25.02 -18.02 -25.92
N ALA A 182 26.16 -18.20 -26.61
CA ALA A 182 27.34 -18.86 -26.05
C ALA A 182 28.01 -18.10 -24.88
N ASN A 183 27.69 -16.83 -24.68
CA ASN A 183 28.23 -16.03 -23.58
C ASN A 183 27.42 -16.14 -22.28
N TYR A 184 26.35 -16.95 -22.25
CA TYR A 184 25.47 -17.12 -21.09
C TYR A 184 25.74 -18.45 -20.33
N LEU A 185 25.38 -18.50 -19.04
CA LEU A 185 25.48 -19.70 -18.22
C LEU A 185 24.34 -20.68 -18.55
N HIS A 186 24.69 -21.84 -19.10
CA HIS A 186 23.73 -22.85 -19.51
C HIS A 186 23.48 -23.89 -18.41
N LEU A 187 22.56 -23.60 -17.48
CA LEU A 187 22.12 -24.60 -16.49
C LEU A 187 21.15 -25.63 -17.10
N ASP A 188 20.39 -25.24 -18.12
CA ASP A 188 19.43 -26.11 -18.81
C ASP A 188 19.30 -25.72 -20.30
N TYR A 189 19.71 -26.58 -21.22
CA TYR A 189 19.64 -26.29 -22.65
C TYR A 189 18.20 -26.28 -23.21
N GLN A 190 17.21 -26.81 -22.49
CA GLN A 190 15.85 -27.02 -22.97
C GLN A 190 14.93 -25.80 -22.84
N SER A 191 15.27 -24.80 -22.02
CA SER A 191 14.44 -23.58 -21.87
C SER A 191 14.50 -22.71 -23.13
N ASP A 192 13.40 -22.12 -23.57
CA ASP A 192 13.39 -21.16 -24.70
C ASP A 192 13.80 -19.73 -24.30
N TYR A 193 14.08 -19.49 -23.01
CA TYR A 193 14.28 -18.16 -22.44
C TYR A 193 15.59 -18.06 -21.63
N ILE A 194 16.13 -16.84 -21.58
CA ILE A 194 17.38 -16.48 -20.90
C ILE A 194 17.13 -15.32 -19.95
N PHE A 195 17.59 -15.44 -18.70
CA PHE A 195 17.63 -14.35 -17.74
C PHE A 195 18.87 -13.48 -17.95
N ARG A 196 18.78 -12.41 -18.73
CA ARG A 196 19.90 -11.47 -18.94
C ARG A 196 20.06 -10.53 -17.76
N SER A 197 21.17 -10.63 -17.04
CA SER A 197 21.46 -9.84 -15.84
C SER A 197 21.75 -8.37 -16.17
N GLN A 198 21.30 -7.46 -15.30
CA GLN A 198 21.41 -6.01 -15.49
C GLN A 198 22.15 -5.34 -14.33
N LYS A 199 21.77 -5.70 -13.10
CA LYS A 199 22.32 -5.17 -11.85
C LYS A 199 22.55 -6.31 -10.88
N GLY A 200 23.54 -6.17 -9.99
CA GLY A 200 23.90 -7.22 -9.04
C GLY A 200 24.32 -6.73 -7.66
N TRP A 201 24.12 -7.59 -6.67
CA TRP A 201 24.58 -7.47 -5.29
C TRP A 201 25.47 -8.66 -4.93
N LYS A 202 26.23 -8.49 -3.83
CA LYS A 202 27.17 -9.48 -3.30
C LYS A 202 28.23 -9.91 -4.32
N HIS A 203 28.54 -11.21 -4.42
CA HIS A 203 29.61 -11.73 -5.26
C HIS A 203 29.07 -12.05 -6.65
N TYR A 204 29.31 -11.18 -7.63
CA TYR A 204 28.81 -11.37 -9.00
C TYR A 204 29.93 -11.84 -9.95
N PRO A 205 29.80 -12.99 -10.62
CA PRO A 205 30.83 -13.45 -11.55
C PRO A 205 30.85 -12.59 -12.83
N PRO A 206 32.03 -12.30 -13.39
CA PRO A 206 32.15 -11.54 -14.65
C PRO A 206 31.62 -12.30 -15.88
N LEU A 207 31.49 -13.63 -15.80
CA LEU A 207 31.00 -14.50 -16.88
C LEU A 207 29.49 -14.79 -16.79
N PHE A 208 28.82 -14.25 -15.76
CA PHE A 208 27.40 -14.51 -15.53
C PHE A 208 26.57 -13.46 -16.28
N LEU A 209 26.39 -13.65 -17.60
CA LEU A 209 25.51 -12.78 -18.39
C LEU A 209 24.04 -13.17 -18.31
N GLY A 210 23.77 -14.40 -17.87
CA GLY A 210 22.43 -14.89 -17.69
C GLY A 210 22.31 -16.40 -17.56
N MET A 211 21.13 -16.84 -17.15
CA MET A 211 20.86 -18.22 -16.74
C MET A 211 19.63 -18.78 -17.45
N HIS A 212 19.68 -20.07 -17.76
CA HIS A 212 18.50 -20.81 -18.25
C HIS A 212 17.74 -21.39 -17.06
N ARG A 213 16.48 -21.01 -16.91
CA ARG A 213 15.50 -21.68 -16.04
C ARG A 213 14.29 -22.02 -16.90
N TYR A 214 13.74 -23.21 -16.71
CA TYR A 214 12.44 -23.54 -17.27
C TYR A 214 11.38 -22.62 -16.64
N LEU A 215 10.73 -21.81 -17.47
CA LEU A 215 9.57 -21.00 -17.09
C LEU A 215 8.35 -21.59 -17.78
N SER A 216 7.28 -21.77 -17.01
CA SER A 216 5.98 -22.16 -17.57
C SER A 216 5.38 -21.02 -18.40
N ALA A 217 4.52 -21.36 -19.36
CA ALA A 217 3.80 -20.36 -20.16
C ALA A 217 2.95 -19.40 -19.30
N ALA A 218 2.53 -19.83 -18.12
CA ALA A 218 1.80 -18.98 -17.17
C ALA A 218 2.71 -17.94 -16.49
N GLU A 219 3.94 -18.31 -16.10
CA GLU A 219 4.93 -17.38 -15.53
C GLU A 219 5.43 -16.33 -16.54
N LEU A 220 5.27 -16.60 -17.84
CA LEU A 220 5.62 -15.68 -18.93
C LEU A 220 4.46 -14.77 -19.37
N ALA A 221 3.22 -15.19 -19.11
CA ALA A 221 2.03 -14.39 -19.42
C ALA A 221 1.83 -13.25 -18.41
N ASP A 222 2.50 -13.34 -17.26
CA ASP A 222 2.63 -12.25 -16.30
C ASP A 222 3.67 -11.26 -16.84
N ASP A 223 3.23 -10.05 -17.19
CA ASP A 223 3.95 -9.03 -17.97
C ASP A 223 5.27 -8.52 -17.33
N SER A 224 5.73 -9.18 -16.27
CA SER A 224 7.01 -8.97 -15.59
C SER A 224 8.22 -9.31 -16.47
N GLN A 225 8.66 -8.31 -17.24
CA GLN A 225 9.89 -8.35 -18.06
C GLN A 225 11.18 -8.45 -17.22
N GLN A 226 11.12 -8.16 -15.92
CA GLN A 226 12.27 -8.11 -15.02
C GLN A 226 12.00 -8.88 -13.73
N TRP A 227 13.04 -9.56 -13.26
CA TRP A 227 13.01 -10.47 -12.12
C TRP A 227 14.21 -10.23 -11.22
N LEU A 228 14.02 -10.37 -9.92
CA LEU A 228 15.10 -10.46 -8.94
C LEU A 228 15.44 -11.94 -8.73
N ILE A 229 16.63 -12.34 -9.16
CA ILE A 229 17.13 -13.71 -9.09
C ILE A 229 18.12 -13.88 -7.94
N PHE A 230 18.08 -15.04 -7.29
CA PHE A 230 18.87 -15.40 -6.12
C PHE A 230 19.68 -16.66 -6.40
N LEU A 231 20.99 -16.60 -6.20
CA LEU A 231 21.92 -17.67 -6.55
C LEU A 231 22.75 -18.11 -5.35
N ASP A 232 23.04 -19.41 -5.28
CA ASP A 232 23.91 -19.98 -4.25
C ASP A 232 25.41 -19.81 -4.59
N HIS A 233 26.29 -20.33 -3.73
CA HIS A 233 27.75 -20.26 -3.92
C HIS A 233 28.26 -20.98 -5.17
N GLN A 234 27.49 -21.92 -5.70
CA GLN A 234 27.78 -22.66 -6.93
C GLN A 234 27.14 -22.00 -8.17
N GLN A 235 26.51 -20.83 -7.99
CA GLN A 235 25.75 -20.12 -9.01
C GLN A 235 24.53 -20.91 -9.51
N HIS A 236 23.95 -21.76 -8.66
CA HIS A 236 22.68 -22.40 -8.92
C HIS A 236 21.52 -21.50 -8.49
N PHE A 237 20.41 -21.66 -9.19
CA PHE A 237 19.18 -20.92 -8.93
C PHE A 237 18.55 -21.35 -7.60
N ILE A 238 18.38 -20.40 -6.68
CA ILE A 238 17.62 -20.61 -5.44
C ILE A 238 16.16 -20.20 -5.65
N SER A 239 15.95 -18.99 -6.18
CA SER A 239 14.62 -18.39 -6.36
C SER A 239 14.65 -17.25 -7.38
N ALA A 240 13.49 -16.92 -7.95
CA ALA A 240 13.28 -15.63 -8.59
C ALA A 240 11.92 -15.07 -8.20
N VAL A 241 11.90 -13.75 -8.06
CA VAL A 241 10.73 -12.97 -7.68
C VAL A 241 10.50 -11.93 -8.78
N PRO A 242 9.28 -11.76 -9.30
CA PRO A 242 8.98 -10.67 -10.23
C PRO A 242 9.41 -9.32 -9.64
N LEU A 243 10.01 -8.43 -10.43
CA LEU A 243 10.52 -7.16 -9.90
C LEU A 243 9.39 -6.28 -9.33
N THR A 244 8.16 -6.43 -9.84
CA THR A 244 6.93 -5.79 -9.34
C THR A 244 6.65 -6.14 -7.87
N GLU A 245 7.00 -7.35 -7.45
CA GLU A 245 6.83 -7.87 -6.09
C GLU A 245 8.10 -7.72 -5.25
N ALA A 246 9.24 -7.41 -5.89
CA ALA A 246 10.55 -7.41 -5.26
C ALA A 246 10.91 -6.09 -4.54
N ARG A 247 10.01 -5.11 -4.45
CA ARG A 247 10.30 -3.77 -3.87
C ARG A 247 10.86 -3.87 -2.44
N SER A 248 10.26 -4.70 -1.59
CA SER A 248 10.72 -4.94 -0.22
C SER A 248 12.08 -5.64 -0.15
N TYR A 249 12.44 -6.44 -1.15
CA TYR A 249 13.76 -7.08 -1.23
C TYR A 249 14.84 -6.06 -1.60
N LEU A 250 14.55 -5.14 -2.52
CA LEU A 250 15.49 -4.10 -2.94
C LEU A 250 15.82 -3.13 -1.81
N GLU A 251 14.84 -2.78 -0.97
CA GLU A 251 15.06 -1.95 0.22
C GLU A 251 16.00 -2.61 1.23
N LEU A 252 15.91 -3.94 1.40
CA LEU A 252 16.80 -4.70 2.28
C LEU A 252 18.21 -4.88 1.70
N LEU A 253 18.33 -4.97 0.37
CA LEU A 253 19.61 -5.15 -0.33
C LEU A 253 20.44 -3.87 -0.38
N GLY A 254 19.79 -2.71 -0.34
CA GLY A 254 20.46 -1.42 -0.49
C GLY A 254 20.97 -1.20 -1.93
N PRO A 255 21.94 -0.29 -2.13
CA PRO A 255 22.43 0.06 -3.47
C PRO A 255 23.12 -1.13 -4.15
N GLU A 256 22.94 -1.24 -5.46
CA GLU A 256 23.61 -2.26 -6.26
C GLU A 256 25.14 -2.08 -6.27
N HIS A 257 25.89 -3.19 -6.17
CA HIS A 257 27.35 -3.16 -6.22
C HIS A 257 27.89 -3.34 -7.64
N TRP A 258 27.07 -3.86 -8.54
CA TRP A 258 27.46 -4.26 -9.87
C TRP A 258 26.43 -3.87 -10.93
N SER A 259 26.91 -3.55 -12.12
CA SER A 259 26.11 -3.29 -13.31
C SER A 259 26.74 -3.97 -14.53
N PHE A 260 25.92 -4.25 -15.54
CA PHE A 260 26.39 -4.74 -16.84
C PHE A 260 26.30 -3.64 -17.89
N ASP A 261 27.37 -3.45 -18.66
CA ASP A 261 27.31 -2.59 -19.84
C ASP A 261 26.56 -3.28 -21.00
N ARG A 262 26.33 -2.53 -22.08
CA ARG A 262 25.65 -3.03 -23.29
C ARG A 262 26.39 -4.19 -23.99
N HIS A 263 27.66 -4.40 -23.67
CA HIS A 263 28.51 -5.47 -24.20
C HIS A 263 28.60 -6.66 -23.24
N GLY A 264 27.95 -6.59 -22.08
CA GLY A 264 27.98 -7.63 -21.07
C GLY A 264 29.20 -7.57 -20.15
N ASN A 265 29.95 -6.47 -20.14
CA ASN A 265 31.05 -6.32 -19.19
C ASN A 265 30.50 -5.95 -17.81
N LEU A 266 30.96 -6.66 -16.79
CA LEU A 266 30.65 -6.38 -15.40
C LEU A 266 31.44 -5.15 -14.92
N THR A 267 30.73 -4.11 -14.51
CA THR A 267 31.29 -2.91 -13.89
C THR A 267 30.92 -2.86 -12.41
N ARG A 268 31.90 -2.55 -11.56
CA ARG A 268 31.66 -2.30 -10.14
C ARG A 268 31.15 -0.87 -9.96
N ASN A 269 30.02 -0.72 -9.30
CA ASN A 269 29.50 0.60 -8.97
C ASN A 269 30.26 1.16 -7.74
N PRO A 270 30.49 2.48 -7.71
CA PRO A 270 31.21 3.14 -6.62
C PRO A 270 30.45 3.10 -5.30
#